data_AF-A0A080M6D8-F1
#
_entry.id   AF-A0A080M6D8-F1
#
_cell.length_a   1.000
_cell.length_b   1.000
_cell.length_c   1.000
_cell.angle_alpha   90.00
_cell.angle_beta   90.00
_cell.angle_gamma   90.00
#
_symmetry.space_group_name_H-M   'P 1'
#
loop_
_entity.id
_entity.type
_entity.pdbx_description
1 polymer ?
#
loop_
_entity_poly.entity_id
_entity_poly.type
_entity_poly.pdbx_seq_one_letter_code
_entity_poly.pdbx_strand_id
1 'polypeptide(L)'
;MVIHASNGAVATKLRQMAPTLADELSKRGLECTSVQVKVQARPERAATPAPTQKPLSTRTSQELTALRDALPASALRTAVENLLAHSARQE
;
A
#
# COMPACT_ATOMS: atom_id res chain seq x y z
N MET A 1 -21.87 17.93 -12.93
CA MET A 1 -20.98 17.25 -11.95
C MET A 1 -20.83 15.77 -12.29
N VAL A 2 -19.67 15.15 -12.03
CA VAL A 2 -19.45 13.69 -12.25
C VAL A 2 -19.24 12.98 -10.91
N ILE A 3 -19.98 11.90 -10.68
CA ILE A 3 -19.82 11.02 -9.51
C ILE A 3 -19.27 9.67 -9.98
N HIS A 4 -18.12 9.27 -9.42
CA HIS A 4 -17.53 7.97 -9.68
C HIS A 4 -18.05 6.94 -8.67
N ALA A 5 -18.73 5.92 -9.18
CA ALA A 5 -19.23 4.81 -8.39
C ALA A 5 -18.24 3.64 -8.41
N SER A 6 -18.06 2.99 -7.26
CA SER A 6 -17.16 1.83 -7.10
C SER A 6 -17.63 0.58 -7.85
N ASN A 7 -18.94 0.47 -8.13
CA ASN A 7 -19.53 -0.65 -8.87
C ASN A 7 -20.86 -0.26 -9.54
N GLY A 8 -21.41 -1.19 -10.33
CA GLY A 8 -22.65 -0.98 -11.07
C GLY A 8 -23.89 -0.79 -10.19
N ALA A 9 -23.99 -1.50 -9.07
CA ALA A 9 -25.14 -1.39 -8.16
C ALA A 9 -25.21 0.00 -7.50
N VAL A 10 -24.07 0.49 -6.98
CA VAL A 10 -23.92 1.83 -6.44
C VAL A 10 -24.23 2.88 -7.51
N ALA A 11 -23.72 2.68 -8.73
CA ALA A 11 -23.99 3.59 -9.84
C ALA A 11 -25.48 3.67 -10.19
N THR A 12 -26.18 2.54 -10.19
CA THR A 12 -27.62 2.50 -10.48
C THR A 12 -28.41 3.23 -9.42
N LYS A 13 -28.08 3.04 -8.13
CA LYS A 13 -28.74 3.79 -7.04
C LYS A 13 -28.49 5.30 -7.16
N LEU A 14 -27.26 5.70 -7.46
CA LEU A 14 -26.93 7.13 -7.66
C LEU A 14 -27.67 7.73 -8.85
N ARG A 15 -27.85 6.97 -9.96
CA ARG A 15 -28.66 7.42 -11.10
C ARG A 15 -30.13 7.57 -10.74
N GLN A 16 -30.70 6.65 -9.97
CA GLN A 16 -32.09 6.76 -9.48
C GLN A 16 -32.28 8.02 -8.61
N MET A 17 -31.28 8.38 -7.82
CA MET A 17 -31.31 9.55 -6.94
C MET A 17 -30.85 10.85 -7.62
N ALA A 18 -30.46 10.81 -8.90
CA ALA A 18 -29.83 11.95 -9.58
C ALA A 18 -30.66 13.26 -9.55
N PRO A 19 -32.00 13.25 -9.72
CA PRO A 19 -32.80 14.46 -9.61
C PRO A 19 -32.73 15.10 -8.21
N THR A 20 -32.90 14.28 -7.17
CA THR A 20 -32.82 14.74 -5.76
C THR A 20 -31.43 15.25 -5.42
N LEU A 21 -30.38 14.59 -5.92
CA LEU A 21 -28.99 15.05 -5.77
C LEU A 21 -28.78 16.42 -6.42
N ALA A 22 -29.26 16.62 -7.64
CA ALA A 22 -29.12 17.90 -8.34
C ALA A 22 -29.83 19.04 -7.58
N ASP A 23 -31.04 18.78 -7.08
CA ASP A 23 -31.82 19.75 -6.29
C ASP A 23 -31.10 20.13 -4.98
N GLU A 24 -30.65 19.15 -4.20
CA GLU A 24 -29.97 19.40 -2.93
C GLU A 24 -28.61 20.09 -3.09
N LEU A 25 -27.88 19.81 -4.17
CA LEU A 25 -26.63 20.51 -4.48
C LEU A 25 -26.91 21.96 -4.89
N SER A 26 -27.95 22.20 -5.67
CA SER A 26 -28.35 23.54 -6.08
C SER A 26 -28.76 24.40 -4.87
N LYS A 27 -29.53 23.82 -3.92
CA LYS A 27 -29.86 24.48 -2.64
C LYS A 27 -28.63 24.85 -1.81
N ARG A 28 -27.52 24.13 -1.98
CA ARG A 28 -26.24 24.39 -1.30
C ARG A 28 -25.33 25.36 -2.08
N GLY A 29 -25.85 25.98 -3.15
CA GLY A 29 -25.11 26.96 -3.95
C GLY A 29 -24.22 26.36 -5.03
N LEU A 30 -24.36 25.06 -5.32
CA LEU A 30 -23.65 24.42 -6.43
C LEU A 30 -24.55 24.44 -7.66
N GLU A 31 -24.22 25.30 -8.63
CA GLU A 31 -24.84 25.30 -9.96
C GLU A 31 -24.63 23.94 -10.64
N CYS A 32 -25.64 23.07 -10.56
CA CYS A 32 -25.52 21.67 -10.97
C CYS A 32 -26.67 21.28 -11.90
N THR A 33 -26.57 21.62 -13.18
CA THR A 33 -27.58 21.34 -14.21
C THR A 33 -27.76 19.83 -14.48
N SER A 34 -26.74 19.01 -14.22
CA SER A 34 -26.83 17.55 -14.36
C SER A 34 -25.82 16.79 -13.51
N VAL A 35 -26.21 15.58 -13.10
CA VAL A 35 -25.38 14.62 -12.37
C VAL A 35 -25.07 13.44 -13.30
N GLN A 36 -23.80 13.28 -13.68
CA GLN A 36 -23.35 12.14 -14.47
C GLN A 36 -22.72 11.09 -13.56
N VAL A 37 -23.18 9.85 -13.62
CA VAL A 37 -22.64 8.75 -12.81
C VAL A 37 -21.81 7.82 -13.70
N LYS A 38 -20.51 7.71 -13.40
CA LYS A 38 -19.58 6.81 -14.10
C LYS A 38 -19.14 5.70 -13.16
N VAL A 39 -19.15 4.46 -13.64
CA VAL A 39 -18.55 3.35 -12.89
C VAL A 39 -17.05 3.42 -13.11
N GLN A 40 -16.29 3.57 -12.05
CA GLN A 40 -14.86 3.35 -12.06
C GLN A 40 -14.61 2.03 -11.35
N ALA A 41 -14.62 0.93 -12.13
CA ALA A 41 -14.16 -0.34 -11.63
C ALA A 41 -12.73 -0.11 -11.12
N ARG A 42 -12.51 -0.33 -9.82
CA ARG A 42 -11.17 -0.23 -9.25
C ARG A 42 -10.30 -1.18 -10.07
N PRO A 43 -9.25 -0.70 -10.76
CA PRO A 43 -8.31 -1.64 -11.38
C PRO A 43 -7.84 -2.57 -10.27
N GLU A 44 -7.80 -3.86 -10.57
CA GLU A 44 -7.27 -4.86 -9.65
C GLU A 44 -5.97 -4.31 -9.08
N ARG A 45 -5.89 -4.21 -7.75
CA ARG A 45 -4.74 -3.60 -7.09
C ARG A 45 -3.52 -4.32 -7.65
N ALA A 46 -2.65 -3.59 -8.34
CA ALA A 46 -1.46 -4.16 -8.94
C ALA A 46 -0.79 -5.05 -7.88
N ALA A 47 -0.58 -6.32 -8.23
CA ALA A 47 -0.03 -7.29 -7.29
C ALA A 47 1.24 -6.70 -6.69
N THR A 48 1.34 -6.72 -5.36
CA THR A 48 2.59 -6.33 -4.71
C THR A 48 3.68 -7.27 -5.22
N PRO A 49 4.80 -6.74 -5.75
CA PRO A 49 5.89 -7.59 -6.22
C PRO A 49 6.32 -8.51 -5.08
N ALA A 50 6.67 -9.74 -5.42
CA ALA A 50 7.15 -10.70 -4.44
C ALA A 50 8.38 -10.12 -3.72
N PRO A 51 8.52 -10.34 -2.41
CA PRO A 51 9.70 -9.89 -1.67
C PRO A 51 10.95 -10.51 -2.31
N THR A 52 11.89 -9.66 -2.71
CA THR A 52 13.19 -10.10 -3.23
C THR A 52 14.13 -10.39 -2.08
N GLN A 53 14.81 -11.55 -2.12
CA GLN A 53 15.89 -11.81 -1.18
C GLN A 53 17.06 -10.86 -1.46
N LYS A 54 17.62 -10.28 -0.39
CA LYS A 54 18.80 -9.41 -0.44
C LYS A 54 19.91 -10.05 0.39
N PRO A 55 20.63 -11.03 -0.19
CA PRO A 55 21.66 -11.74 0.55
C PRO A 55 22.80 -10.80 0.96
N LEU A 56 23.36 -11.02 2.14
CA LEU A 56 24.57 -10.34 2.60
C LEU A 56 25.73 -10.75 1.70
N SER A 57 26.54 -9.76 1.31
CA SER A 57 27.81 -10.05 0.67
C SER A 57 28.72 -10.83 1.61
N THR A 58 29.65 -11.60 1.05
CA THR A 58 30.66 -12.36 1.80
C THR A 58 31.42 -11.46 2.77
N ARG A 59 31.87 -10.28 2.29
CA ARG A 59 32.54 -9.26 3.11
C ARG A 59 31.68 -8.78 4.27
N THR A 60 30.42 -8.42 4.01
CA THR A 60 29.51 -7.93 5.06
C THR A 60 29.25 -9.01 6.12
N SER A 61 29.08 -10.27 5.69
CA SER A 61 28.92 -11.39 6.63
C SER A 61 30.15 -11.56 7.53
N GLN A 62 31.36 -11.40 6.98
CA GLN A 62 32.60 -11.50 7.74
C GLN A 62 32.76 -10.34 8.74
N GLU A 63 32.53 -9.10 8.30
CA GLU A 63 32.64 -7.91 9.15
C GLU A 63 31.62 -7.95 10.32
N LEU A 64 30.39 -8.38 10.05
CA LEU A 64 29.36 -8.55 11.10
C LEU A 64 29.71 -9.68 12.08
N THR A 65 30.35 -10.75 11.60
CA THR A 65 30.82 -11.86 12.45
C THR A 65 31.93 -11.37 13.39
N ALA A 66 32.92 -10.65 12.85
CA ALA A 66 33.99 -10.05 13.64
C ALA A 66 33.46 -9.05 14.67
N LEU A 67 32.47 -8.23 14.29
CA LEU A 67 31.81 -7.30 15.21
C LEU A 67 31.11 -8.05 16.36
N ARG A 68 30.33 -9.09 16.07
CA ARG A 68 29.67 -9.93 17.10
C ARG A 68 30.70 -10.47 18.10
N ASP A 69 31.84 -10.94 17.60
CA ASP A 69 32.87 -11.57 18.44
C ASP A 69 33.61 -10.57 19.33
N ALA A 70 33.78 -9.33 18.87
CA ALA A 70 34.37 -8.23 19.64
C ALA A 70 33.41 -7.61 20.68
N LEU A 71 32.10 -7.83 20.55
CA LEU A 71 31.12 -7.26 21.48
C LEU A 71 31.03 -8.05 22.79
N PRO A 72 30.91 -7.39 23.95
CA PRO A 72 30.58 -8.07 25.20
C PRO A 72 29.16 -8.66 25.15
N ALA A 73 28.84 -9.52 26.12
CA ALA A 73 27.49 -10.06 26.29
C ALA A 73 26.48 -8.90 26.50
N SER A 74 25.79 -8.54 25.42
CA SER A 74 24.95 -7.34 25.32
C SER A 74 23.80 -7.58 24.36
N ALA A 75 22.74 -6.79 24.49
CA ALA A 75 21.59 -6.86 23.58
C ALA A 75 21.98 -6.65 22.10
N LEU A 76 23.00 -5.81 21.84
CA LEU A 76 23.53 -5.59 20.50
C LEU A 76 24.20 -6.84 19.93
N ARG A 77 25.01 -7.54 20.74
CA ARG A 77 25.63 -8.81 20.33
C ARG A 77 24.58 -9.82 19.89
N THR A 78 23.52 -9.99 20.68
CA THR A 78 22.40 -10.89 20.38
C THR A 78 21.66 -10.46 19.11
N ALA A 79 21.45 -9.15 18.89
CA ALA A 79 20.81 -8.65 17.68
C ALA A 79 21.62 -8.95 16.41
N VAL A 80 22.95 -8.77 16.47
CA VAL A 80 23.85 -9.09 15.34
C VAL A 80 23.92 -10.59 15.09
N GLU A 81 23.94 -11.41 16.14
CA GLU A 81 23.87 -12.87 16.01
C GLU A 81 22.58 -13.32 15.34
N ASN A 82 21.44 -12.80 15.77
CA ASN A 82 20.14 -13.07 15.15
C ASN A 82 20.10 -12.64 13.68
N LEU A 83 20.66 -11.46 13.36
CA LEU A 83 20.75 -10.99 11.97
C LEU A 83 21.56 -11.97 11.11
N LEU A 84 22.72 -12.42 11.60
CA LEU A 84 23.60 -13.36 10.88
C LEU A 84 22.99 -14.75 10.69
N ALA A 85 22.10 -15.18 11.58
CA ALA A 85 21.41 -16.47 11.52
C ALA A 85 20.26 -16.50 10.51
N HIS A 86 19.58 -15.37 10.27
CA HIS A 86 18.39 -15.30 9.43
C HIS A 86 18.60 -14.61 8.08
N SER A 87 19.78 -14.00 7.85
CA SER A 87 20.10 -13.38 6.58
C SER A 87 20.59 -14.41 5.56
N ALA A 88 20.05 -14.37 4.34
CA ALA A 88 20.63 -15.07 3.21
C ALA A 88 22.07 -14.55 2.95
N ARG A 89 22.96 -15.41 2.44
CA ARG A 89 24.35 -15.04 2.13
C ARG A 89 24.62 -15.28 0.64
N GLN A 90 25.44 -14.41 0.06
CA GLN A 90 26.00 -14.65 -1.28
C GLN A 90 27.08 -15.73 -1.14
N GLU A 91 27.01 -16.77 -1.97
CA GLU A 91 28.04 -17.82 -2.10
C GLU A 91 29.33 -17.27 -2.73
#